data_AF-A0AAD5HQD8-F1
#
_entry.id   AF-A0AAD5HQD8-F1
#
_cell.length_a   1.000
_cell.length_b   1.000
_cell.length_c   1.000
_cell.angle_alpha   90.00
_cell.angle_beta   90.00
_cell.angle_gamma   90.00
#
_symmetry.space_group_name_H-M   'P 1'
#
loop_
_entity.id
_entity.type
_entity.pdbx_description
1 polymer ?
#
loop_
_entity_poly.entity_id
_entity_poly.type
_entity_poly.pdbx_seq_one_letter_code
_entity_poly.pdbx_strand_id
1 'polypeptide(L)'
;MQYDEIAQFVSGASTISPVDSPGSMSYTVICNGRPGPQPDLIVSFREPGAMLDEEIVKLAKEIHGDLVPESTCHGNVEGADPPLSIYSMPYLRGSCCIEVLAFQIEIDPDEEAKHGVFVKHLARYFARCWSSSRSVDRQTQAEK
;
A
#
# COMPACT_ATOMS: atom_id res chain seq x y z
N MET A 1 -20.27 7.14 -0.90
CA MET A 1 -20.93 7.50 -2.17
C MET A 1 -20.08 8.43 -3.02
N GLN A 2 -19.85 9.71 -2.68
CA GLN A 2 -19.04 10.61 -3.54
C GLN A 2 -17.62 10.08 -3.82
N TYR A 3 -16.92 9.52 -2.81
CA TYR A 3 -15.58 8.94 -3.01
C TYR A 3 -15.59 7.65 -3.83
N ASP A 4 -16.67 6.86 -3.75
CA ASP A 4 -16.81 5.63 -4.56
C ASP A 4 -16.98 5.97 -6.04
N GLU A 5 -17.74 7.01 -6.35
CA GLU A 5 -17.93 7.52 -7.72
C GLU A 5 -16.61 8.04 -8.29
N ILE A 6 -15.84 8.78 -7.49
CA ILE A 6 -14.48 9.23 -7.89
C ILE A 6 -13.57 8.01 -8.11
N ALA A 7 -13.61 7.01 -7.22
CA ALA A 7 -12.83 5.79 -7.38
C ALA A 7 -13.21 5.00 -8.64
N GLN A 8 -14.50 4.89 -8.97
CA GLN A 8 -14.97 4.29 -10.22
C GLN A 8 -14.44 5.05 -11.43
N PHE A 9 -14.51 6.38 -11.41
CA PHE A 9 -14.02 7.21 -12.50
C PHE A 9 -12.50 7.06 -12.71
N VAL A 10 -11.72 7.14 -11.63
CA VAL A 10 -10.26 7.02 -11.66
C VAL A 10 -9.81 5.62 -12.10
N SER A 11 -10.50 4.57 -11.66
CA SER A 11 -10.10 3.18 -11.93
C SER A 11 -10.69 2.60 -13.21
N GLY A 12 -11.83 3.10 -13.69
CA GLY A 12 -12.65 2.47 -14.72
C GLY A 12 -13.30 1.16 -14.27
N ALA A 13 -13.39 0.90 -12.96
CA ALA A 13 -13.94 -0.32 -12.40
C ALA A 13 -15.47 -0.31 -12.35
N SER A 14 -16.09 -1.49 -12.56
CA SER A 14 -17.54 -1.66 -12.42
C SER A 14 -17.98 -1.86 -10.97
N THR A 15 -17.07 -2.27 -10.08
CA THR A 15 -17.41 -2.66 -8.71
C THR A 15 -16.40 -2.06 -7.74
N ILE A 16 -16.94 -1.44 -6.69
CA ILE A 16 -16.18 -0.86 -5.59
C ILE A 16 -16.57 -1.59 -4.31
N SER A 17 -15.57 -2.01 -3.54
CA SER A 17 -15.77 -2.56 -2.20
C SER A 17 -14.79 -1.92 -1.23
N PRO A 18 -15.19 -1.65 0.03
CA PRO A 18 -14.25 -1.19 1.05
C PRO A 18 -13.18 -2.25 1.32
N VAL A 19 -12.01 -1.81 1.80
CA VAL A 19 -11.03 -2.74 2.38
C VAL A 19 -11.49 -3.21 3.76
N ASP A 20 -11.10 -4.41 4.16
CA ASP A 20 -11.50 -4.99 5.45
C ASP A 20 -10.93 -4.23 6.66
N SER A 21 -9.75 -3.62 6.49
CA SER A 21 -9.04 -2.85 7.52
C SER A 21 -8.66 -1.46 7.01
N PRO A 22 -9.53 -0.44 7.17
CA PRO A 22 -9.22 0.91 6.73
C PRO A 22 -8.17 1.59 7.62
N GLY A 23 -7.33 2.43 7.02
CA GLY A 23 -6.41 3.30 7.77
C GLY A 23 -7.14 4.48 8.41
N SER A 24 -6.64 4.99 9.54
CA SER A 24 -7.28 6.09 10.28
C SER A 24 -7.27 7.45 9.55
N MET A 25 -6.31 7.66 8.65
CA MET A 25 -6.12 8.90 7.89
C MET A 25 -6.35 8.70 6.38
N SER A 26 -7.06 7.64 6.02
CA SER A 26 -7.31 7.31 4.62
C SER A 26 -8.62 6.57 4.43
N TYR A 27 -9.38 6.96 3.41
CA TYR A 27 -10.45 6.13 2.88
C TYR A 27 -9.90 5.31 1.71
N THR A 28 -10.02 3.99 1.76
CA THR A 28 -9.42 3.11 0.74
C THR A 28 -10.43 2.07 0.28
N VAL A 29 -10.48 1.86 -1.03
CA VAL A 29 -11.42 0.94 -1.69
C VAL A 29 -10.70 0.05 -2.70
N ILE A 30 -11.24 -1.15 -2.88
CA ILE A 30 -10.85 -2.11 -3.92
C ILE A 30 -11.76 -1.89 -5.13
N CYS A 31 -11.14 -1.73 -6.30
CA CYS A 31 -11.79 -1.46 -7.57
C CYS A 31 -11.62 -2.66 -8.50
N ASN A 32 -12.72 -3.40 -8.72
CA ASN A 32 -12.74 -4.63 -9.52
C ASN A 32 -13.57 -4.49 -10.80
N GLY A 33 -13.37 -5.41 -11.75
CA GLY A 33 -14.18 -5.47 -12.97
C GLY A 33 -13.79 -4.40 -13.99
N ARG A 34 -12.48 -4.17 -14.13
CA ARG A 34 -11.93 -3.25 -15.12
C ARG A 34 -11.96 -3.87 -16.52
N PRO A 35 -12.13 -3.09 -17.60
CA PRO A 35 -12.16 -3.62 -18.96
C PRO A 35 -10.83 -4.27 -19.37
N GLY A 36 -10.90 -5.46 -19.97
CA GLY A 36 -9.74 -6.18 -20.52
C GLY A 36 -8.91 -6.91 -19.46
N PRO A 37 -7.67 -7.32 -19.79
CA PRO A 37 -6.81 -8.10 -18.89
C PRO A 37 -6.11 -7.22 -17.82
N GLN A 38 -6.69 -6.07 -17.47
CA GLN A 38 -6.09 -5.15 -16.51
C GLN A 38 -6.26 -5.69 -15.08
N PRO A 39 -5.22 -5.59 -14.23
CA PRO A 39 -5.34 -5.99 -12.84
C PRO A 39 -6.33 -5.08 -12.11
N ASP A 40 -6.98 -5.63 -11.08
CA ASP A 40 -7.77 -4.85 -10.13
C ASP A 40 -6.89 -3.79 -9.47
N LEU A 41 -7.51 -2.71 -8.98
CA LEU A 41 -6.82 -1.60 -8.34
C LEU A 41 -7.28 -1.43 -6.90
N ILE A 42 -6.42 -0.78 -6.12
CA ILE A 42 -6.83 -0.06 -4.91
C ILE A 42 -6.83 1.43 -5.25
N VAL A 43 -7.87 2.14 -4.82
CA VAL A 43 -7.89 3.61 -4.78
C VAL A 43 -7.90 4.07 -3.33
N SER A 44 -6.98 4.97 -2.98
CA SER A 44 -6.81 5.50 -1.63
C SER A 44 -6.90 7.02 -1.64
N PHE A 45 -7.80 7.56 -0.82
CA PHE A 45 -7.99 8.97 -0.54
C PHE A 45 -7.33 9.28 0.79
N ARG A 46 -6.33 10.15 0.80
CA ARG A 46 -5.41 10.31 1.95
C ARG A 46 -5.39 11.75 2.40
N GLU A 47 -5.44 11.96 3.71
CA GLU A 47 -5.27 13.28 4.32
C GLU A 47 -3.84 13.81 4.09
N PRO A 48 -3.62 15.13 4.22
CA PRO A 48 -2.31 15.75 3.97
C PRO A 48 -1.17 15.14 4.81
N GLY A 49 -1.44 14.73 6.05
CA GLY A 49 -0.46 14.09 6.92
C GLY A 49 -0.11 12.65 6.56
N ALA A 50 -0.83 12.04 5.61
CA ALA A 50 -0.67 10.64 5.23
C ALA A 50 -0.32 10.47 3.73
N MET A 51 0.07 11.53 3.03
CA MET A 51 0.47 11.47 1.62
C MET A 51 1.63 10.48 1.39
N LEU A 52 1.66 9.87 0.21
CA LEU A 52 2.74 8.97 -0.17
C LEU A 52 3.90 9.80 -0.70
N ASP A 53 5.09 9.58 -0.15
CA ASP A 53 6.32 10.14 -0.70
C ASP A 53 6.75 9.32 -1.92
N GLU A 54 6.72 9.95 -3.10
CA GLU A 54 7.00 9.27 -4.38
C GLU A 54 8.42 8.74 -4.46
N GLU A 55 9.40 9.42 -3.86
CA GLU A 55 10.79 8.96 -3.84
C GLU A 55 10.93 7.71 -2.96
N ILE A 56 10.25 7.70 -1.81
CA ILE A 56 10.22 6.53 -0.92
C ILE A 56 9.50 5.36 -1.58
N VAL A 57 8.35 5.58 -2.24
CA VAL A 57 7.62 4.51 -2.94
C VAL A 57 8.46 3.93 -4.07
N LYS A 58 9.11 4.79 -4.87
CA LYS A 58 10.01 4.34 -5.94
C LYS A 58 11.18 3.53 -5.40
N LEU A 59 11.83 4.02 -4.34
CA LEU A 59 12.92 3.31 -3.69
C LEU A 59 12.46 1.95 -3.14
N ALA A 60 11.30 1.90 -2.49
CA ALA A 60 10.73 0.65 -1.99
C ALA A 60 10.46 -0.34 -3.13
N LYS A 61 9.94 0.14 -4.28
CA LYS A 61 9.75 -0.68 -5.48
C LYS A 61 11.07 -1.23 -6.02
N GLU A 62 12.12 -0.40 -6.10
CA GLU A 62 13.46 -0.81 -6.54
C GLU A 62 14.06 -1.89 -5.62
N ILE A 63 13.86 -1.79 -4.30
CA ILE A 63 14.42 -2.72 -3.31
C ILE A 63 13.62 -4.04 -3.23
N HIS A 64 12.29 -3.96 -3.30
CA HIS A 64 11.41 -5.09 -2.98
C HIS A 64 10.70 -5.70 -4.18
N GLY A 65 10.76 -5.07 -5.36
CA GLY A 65 10.15 -5.56 -6.60
C GLY A 65 8.64 -5.71 -6.48
N ASP A 66 8.12 -6.89 -6.79
CA ASP A 66 6.67 -7.15 -6.87
C ASP A 66 5.94 -7.14 -5.51
N LEU A 67 6.69 -7.09 -4.39
CA LEU A 67 6.10 -6.95 -3.06
C LEU A 67 5.60 -5.53 -2.76
N VAL A 68 5.97 -4.55 -3.58
CA VAL A 68 5.54 -3.15 -3.45
C VAL A 68 4.78 -2.78 -4.72
N PRO A 69 3.53 -2.31 -4.61
CA PRO A 69 2.82 -1.81 -5.78
C PRO A 69 3.39 -0.45 -6.20
N GLU A 70 3.33 -0.17 -7.49
CA GLU A 70 3.53 1.20 -7.98
C GLU A 70 2.32 2.06 -7.61
N SER A 71 2.54 3.34 -7.33
CA SER A 71 1.47 4.29 -7.04
C SER A 71 1.39 5.37 -8.11
N THR A 72 0.18 5.73 -8.51
CA THR A 72 -0.10 6.89 -9.37
C THR A 72 -0.92 7.91 -8.58
N CYS A 73 -0.44 9.16 -8.51
CA CYS A 73 -1.17 10.29 -7.93
C CYS A 73 -2.11 10.91 -8.97
N HIS A 74 -3.37 11.16 -8.59
CA HIS A 74 -4.42 11.74 -9.46
C HIS A 74 -4.80 13.16 -9.05
N GLY A 75 -4.02 13.78 -8.16
CA GLY A 75 -4.33 15.09 -7.58
C GLY A 75 -5.22 14.98 -6.35
N ASN A 76 -6.01 16.02 -6.09
CA ASN A 76 -6.84 16.14 -4.89
C ASN A 76 -8.34 16.10 -5.22
N VAL A 77 -9.15 15.65 -4.26
CA VAL A 77 -10.61 15.74 -4.34
C VAL A 77 -11.03 17.21 -4.33
N GLU A 78 -11.77 17.62 -5.36
CA GLU A 78 -12.30 18.99 -5.46
C GLU A 78 -13.30 19.28 -4.33
N GLY A 79 -13.13 20.42 -3.66
CA GLY A 79 -14.01 20.87 -2.58
C GLY A 79 -13.88 20.12 -1.25
N ALA A 80 -12.93 19.19 -1.12
CA ALA A 80 -12.65 18.53 0.15
C ALA A 80 -11.91 19.46 1.13
N ASP A 81 -12.35 19.49 2.39
CA ASP A 81 -11.69 20.17 3.50
C ASP A 81 -11.61 19.21 4.72
N PRO A 82 -10.42 18.70 5.08
CA PRO A 82 -9.12 18.98 4.48
C PRO A 82 -8.96 18.37 3.07
N PRO A 83 -8.00 18.87 2.24
CA PRO A 83 -7.79 18.34 0.91
C PRO A 83 -7.34 16.88 0.96
N LEU A 84 -8.03 16.01 0.24
CA LEU A 84 -7.71 14.58 0.15
C LEU A 84 -6.99 14.27 -1.15
N SER A 85 -5.77 13.74 -1.07
CA SER A 85 -5.02 13.29 -2.25
C SER A 85 -5.45 11.90 -2.68
N ILE A 86 -5.59 11.69 -3.99
CA ILE A 86 -6.10 10.47 -4.60
C ILE A 86 -4.94 9.68 -5.20
N TYR A 87 -4.80 8.42 -4.78
CA TYR A 87 -3.80 7.50 -5.31
C TYR A 87 -4.46 6.24 -5.84
N SER A 88 -3.96 5.71 -6.96
CA SER A 88 -4.28 4.35 -7.42
C SER A 88 -3.03 3.47 -7.42
N MET A 89 -3.23 2.19 -7.11
CA MET A 89 -2.18 1.18 -7.03
C MET A 89 -2.72 -0.17 -7.53
N PRO A 90 -1.91 -1.02 -8.20
CA PRO A 90 -2.29 -2.41 -8.46
C PRO A 90 -2.69 -3.14 -7.19
N TYR A 91 -3.82 -3.86 -7.23
CA TYR A 91 -4.24 -4.69 -6.11
C TYR A 91 -3.37 -5.95 -6.03
N LEU A 92 -2.52 -6.00 -5.01
CA LEU A 92 -1.73 -7.20 -4.72
C LEU A 92 -2.60 -8.22 -3.98
N ARG A 93 -2.87 -9.33 -4.64
CA ARG A 93 -3.65 -10.44 -4.06
C ARG A 93 -2.87 -11.05 -2.89
N GLY A 94 -3.53 -11.17 -1.75
CA GLY A 94 -2.98 -11.78 -0.54
C GLY A 94 -4.00 -11.74 0.59
N SER A 95 -3.60 -12.25 1.75
CA SER A 95 -4.37 -12.18 2.99
C SER A 95 -3.57 -11.41 4.03
N CYS A 96 -4.24 -10.66 4.91
CA CYS A 96 -3.56 -9.92 5.96
C CYS A 96 -2.91 -10.91 6.94
N CYS A 97 -1.66 -10.66 7.35
CA CYS A 97 -0.96 -11.59 8.23
C CYS A 97 -1.69 -11.77 9.57
N ILE A 98 -2.41 -10.76 10.06
CA ILE A 98 -3.18 -10.83 11.30
C ILE A 98 -4.39 -11.76 11.20
N GLU A 99 -4.92 -11.95 9.99
CA GLU A 99 -6.04 -12.86 9.73
C GLU A 99 -5.54 -14.30 9.54
N VAL A 100 -4.35 -14.45 8.94
CA VAL A 100 -3.76 -15.77 8.64
C VAL A 100 -3.09 -16.37 9.88
N LEU A 101 -2.39 -15.55 10.67
CA LEU A 101 -1.65 -15.97 11.86
C LEU A 101 -2.51 -15.71 13.09
N ALA A 102 -3.57 -16.50 13.24
CA ALA A 102 -4.45 -16.42 14.40
C ALA A 102 -3.64 -16.65 15.68
N PHE A 103 -3.74 -15.73 16.64
CA PHE A 103 -3.14 -15.93 17.95
C PHE A 103 -3.89 -17.06 18.68
N GLN A 104 -3.21 -18.18 18.89
CA GLN A 104 -3.72 -19.29 19.70
C GLN A 104 -2.79 -19.51 20.90
N ILE A 105 -3.40 -19.89 22.03
CA ILE A 105 -2.68 -20.15 23.29
C ILE A 105 -1.77 -21.39 23.15
N GLU A 106 -2.21 -22.37 22.36
CA GLU A 106 -1.40 -23.52 21.93
C GLU A 106 -1.30 -23.47 20.41
N ILE A 107 -0.07 -23.34 19.91
CA ILE A 107 0.22 -23.32 18.47
C ILE A 107 0.59 -24.76 18.10
N ASP A 108 -0.14 -25.35 17.16
CA ASP A 108 0.23 -26.65 16.62
C ASP A 108 1.50 -26.54 15.75
N PRO A 109 2.22 -27.65 15.51
CA PRO A 109 3.49 -27.61 14.77
C PRO A 109 3.39 -27.02 13.36
N ASP A 110 2.25 -27.15 12.68
CA ASP A 110 2.05 -26.62 11.33
C ASP A 110 1.86 -25.09 11.38
N GLU A 111 1.11 -24.58 12.36
CA GLU A 111 1.00 -23.14 12.61
C GLU A 111 2.35 -22.55 13.04
N GLU A 112 3.13 -23.24 13.88
CA GLU A 112 4.48 -22.81 14.26
C GLU A 112 5.38 -22.69 13.02
N ALA A 113 5.30 -23.67 12.10
CA ALA A 113 6.04 -23.64 10.85
C ALA A 113 5.64 -22.43 9.96
N LYS A 114 4.34 -22.11 9.87
CA LYS A 114 3.84 -20.92 9.15
C LYS A 114 4.37 -19.62 9.75
N HIS A 115 4.35 -19.50 11.08
CA HIS A 115 4.95 -18.36 11.78
C HIS A 115 6.45 -18.24 11.48
N GLY A 116 7.19 -19.35 11.53
CA GLY A 116 8.61 -19.39 11.20
C GLY A 116 8.91 -18.95 9.77
N VAL A 117 8.08 -19.34 8.80
CA VAL A 117 8.17 -18.90 7.41
C VAL A 117 7.90 -17.39 7.31
N PHE A 118 6.82 -16.90 7.93
CA PHE A 118 6.49 -15.48 7.94
C PHE A 118 7.62 -14.61 8.51
N VAL A 119 8.17 -14.99 9.68
CA VAL A 119 9.31 -14.29 10.29
C VAL A 119 10.53 -14.27 9.36
N LYS A 120 10.83 -15.38 8.66
CA LYS A 120 11.91 -15.42 7.66
C LYS A 120 11.65 -14.46 6.50
N HIS A 121 10.42 -14.35 6.01
CA HIS A 121 10.06 -13.41 4.96
C HIS A 121 10.18 -11.95 5.43
N LEU A 122 9.73 -11.65 6.64
CA LEU A 122 9.84 -10.32 7.24
C LEU A 122 11.31 -9.92 7.45
N ALA A 123 12.13 -10.82 7.99
CA ALA A 123 13.57 -10.62 8.14
C ALA A 123 14.26 -10.35 6.80
N ARG A 124 13.90 -11.11 5.76
CA ARG A 124 14.41 -10.88 4.40
C ARG A 124 13.97 -9.53 3.84
N TYR A 125 12.74 -9.09 4.09
CA TYR A 125 12.24 -7.79 3.67
C TYR A 125 13.13 -6.69 4.24
N PHE A 126 13.35 -6.66 5.56
CA PHE A 126 14.22 -5.66 6.19
C PHE A 126 15.69 -5.76 5.77
N ALA A 127 16.21 -6.98 5.59
CA ALA A 127 17.59 -7.19 5.14
C ALA A 127 17.85 -6.61 3.73
N ARG A 128 16.84 -6.62 2.84
CA ARG A 128 16.93 -5.96 1.53
C ARG A 128 17.08 -4.44 1.66
N CYS A 129 16.30 -3.81 2.54
CA CYS A 129 16.45 -2.36 2.81
C CYS A 129 17.86 -2.02 3.27
N TRP A 130 18.39 -2.81 4.22
CA TRP A 130 19.73 -2.59 4.76
C TRP A 130 20.82 -2.75 3.70
N SER A 131 20.71 -3.77 2.86
CA SER A 131 21.70 -4.08 1.81
C SER A 131 21.69 -3.06 0.68
N SER A 132 20.55 -2.39 0.46
CA SER A 132 20.39 -1.32 -0.53
C SER A 132 20.57 0.09 0.06
N SER A 133 21.21 0.21 1.23
CA SER A 133 21.48 1.51 1.85
C SER A 133 22.28 2.39 0.89
N ARG A 134 21.68 3.51 0.49
CA ARG A 134 22.34 4.54 -0.32
C ARG A 134 23.07 5.50 0.62
N SER A 135 24.29 5.88 0.26
CA SER A 135 24.98 6.96 0.96
C SER A 135 24.16 8.23 0.85
N VAL A 136 23.72 8.78 1.98
CA VAL A 136 23.18 10.14 2.01
C VAL A 136 24.36 11.07 1.75
N ASP A 137 24.45 11.64 0.56
CA ASP A 137 25.44 12.68 0.29
C ASP A 137 25.21 13.83 1.28
N ARG A 138 26.23 14.12 2.09
CA ARG A 138 26.26 15.20 3.09
C ARG A 138 26.36 16.58 2.44
N GLN A 139 25.61 16.84 1.37
CA GLN A 139 25.72 18.08 0.61
C GLN A 139 24.46 18.94 0.74
N THR A 140 23.93 19.04 1.97
CA THR A 140 22.92 20.07 2.31
C THR A 140 22.99 20.51 3.78
N GLN A 141 24.21 20.70 4.31
CA GLN A 141 24.41 21.25 5.66
C GLN A 141 25.40 22.43 5.72
N ALA A 142 25.68 23.08 4.60
CA ALA A 142 26.42 24.34 4.57
C ALA A 142 25.64 25.37 3.77
N GLU A 143 24.56 25.90 4.36
CA GLU A 143 24.04 27.25 4.10
C GLU A 143 22.85 27.51 5.05
N LYS A 144 23.18 27.92 6.28
CA LYS A 144 22.34 28.79 7.10
C LYS A 144 23.18 29.58 8.08
#